data_AF-A0A3D2MFI7-F1
#
_entry.id   AF-A0A3D2MFI7-F1
#
_cell.length_a   1.000
_cell.length_b   1.000
_cell.length_c   1.000
_cell.angle_alpha   90.00
_cell.angle_beta   90.00
_cell.angle_gamma   90.00
#
_symmetry.space_group_name_H-M   'P 1'
#
loop_
_entity.id
_entity.type
_entity.pdbx_description
1 polymer ?
#
loop_
_entity_poly.entity_id
_entity_poly.type
_entity_poly.pdbx_seq_one_letter_code
_entity_poly.pdbx_strand_id
1 'polypeptide(L)' 'RIDMSEYMEKHSVSRLIGAPPGYIGYDEGGQLTEAVRRHPYSVVLLDEIEKAAP' A
#
# COMPACT_ATOMS: atom_id res chain seq x y z
N ARG A 1 1.07 -6.69 -8.57
CA ARG A 1 -0.09 -6.02 -9.20
C ARG A 1 -1.05 -5.68 -8.09
N ILE A 2 -1.49 -4.43 -8.04
CA ILE A 2 -2.40 -3.90 -7.02
C ILE A 2 -3.55 -3.25 -7.78
N ASP A 3 -4.76 -3.64 -7.44
CA ASP A 3 -5.98 -3.01 -7.95
C ASP A 3 -6.33 -1.82 -7.05
N MET A 4 -6.34 -0.62 -7.62
CA MET A 4 -6.55 0.61 -6.85
C MET A 4 -8.03 0.86 -6.53
N SER A 5 -8.96 0.08 -7.07
CA SER A 5 -10.37 0.11 -6.66
C SER A 5 -10.57 -0.33 -5.20
N GLU A 6 -9.66 -1.13 -4.63
CA GLU A 6 -9.67 -1.50 -3.22
C GLU A 6 -9.23 -0.35 -2.29
N TYR A 7 -8.67 0.73 -2.85
CA TYR A 7 -8.02 1.83 -2.14
C TYR A 7 -8.76 3.17 -2.29
N MET A 8 -10.07 3.12 -2.55
CA MET A 8 -10.94 4.31 -2.68
C MET A 8 -11.13 5.07 -1.35
N GLU A 9 -10.94 4.41 -0.22
CA GLU A 9 -11.09 5.02 1.11
C GLU A 9 -9.73 5.45 1.66
N LYS A 10 -9.68 6.62 2.30
CA LYS A 10 -8.42 7.16 2.85
C LYS A 10 -7.77 6.24 3.89
N HIS A 11 -8.55 5.40 4.58
CA HIS A 11 -8.06 4.47 5.59
C HIS A 11 -7.58 3.13 5.00
N SER A 12 -7.98 2.77 3.78
CA SER A 12 -7.46 1.57 3.12
C SER A 12 -6.03 1.76 2.60
N VAL A 13 -5.60 3.00 2.33
CA VAL A 13 -4.20 3.34 1.98
C VAL A 13 -3.22 2.85 3.05
N SER A 14 -3.57 2.94 4.33
CA SER A 14 -2.72 2.46 5.44
C SER A 14 -2.39 0.97 5.34
N ARG A 15 -3.22 0.15 4.69
CA ARG A 15 -2.90 -1.27 4.45
C ARG A 15 -1.81 -1.46 3.39
N LEU A 16 -1.74 -0.53 2.43
CA LEU A 16 -0.79 -0.60 1.33
C LEU A 16 0.63 -0.25 1.79
N ILE A 17 0.77 0.82 2.58
CA ILE A 17 2.07 1.40 2.98
C ILE A 17 2.44 1.13 4.45
N GLY A 18 1.47 0.77 5.29
CA GLY A 18 1.65 0.58 6.73
C GLY A 18 0.95 1.68 7.53
N ALA A 19 0.78 1.44 8.84
CA ALA A 19 0.21 2.44 9.73
C ALA A 19 1.14 3.67 9.83
N PRO A 20 0.63 4.88 10.11
CA PRO A 20 1.47 6.05 10.35
C PRO A 20 2.35 5.90 11.61
N PRO A 21 3.48 6.63 11.72
CA PRO A 21 4.26 6.68 12.96
C PRO A 21 3.38 7.05 14.16
N GLY A 22 3.48 6.27 15.25
CA GLY A 22 2.67 6.47 16.45
C GLY A 22 1.31 5.77 16.45
N TYR A 23 0.95 5.04 15.38
CA TYR A 23 -0.22 4.16 15.35
C TYR A 23 0.18 2.67 15.49
N ILE A 24 -0.76 1.86 15.97
CA ILE A 24 -0.58 0.40 16.05
C ILE A 24 -0.31 -0.16 14.64
N GLY A 25 0.72 -0.98 14.49
CA GLY A 25 1.12 -1.59 13.21
C GLY A 25 2.12 -0.77 12.39
N TYR A 26 2.71 0.30 12.94
CA TYR A 26 3.76 1.08 12.25
C TYR A 26 4.97 0.23 11.82
N ASP A 27 5.39 -0.70 12.69
CA ASP A 27 6.54 -1.57 12.44
C ASP A 27 6.24 -2.79 11.54
N GLU A 28 4.96 -3.06 11.26
CA GLU A 28 4.55 -4.24 10.49
C GLU A 28 4.68 -4.04 8.97
N GLY A 29 4.86 -2.79 8.52
CA GLY A 29 4.92 -2.44 7.10
C GLY A 29 3.58 -2.69 6.39
N GLY A 30 3.37 -2.02 5.27
CA GLY A 30 2.24 -2.28 4.39
C GLY A 30 2.51 -3.42 3.39
N GLN A 31 1.43 -3.88 2.77
CA GLN A 31 1.46 -4.93 1.74
C GLN A 31 2.46 -4.61 0.61
N LEU A 32 2.53 -3.36 0.15
CA LEU A 32 3.47 -2.93 -0.89
C LEU A 32 4.89 -2.81 -0.35
N THR A 33 5.07 -2.17 0.81
CA THR A 33 6.41 -1.93 1.36
C THR A 33 7.10 -3.25 1.71
N GLU A 34 6.37 -4.23 2.24
CA GLU A 34 6.94 -5.55 2.54
C GLU A 34 7.23 -6.37 1.29
N ALA A 35 6.39 -6.28 0.27
CA ALA A 35 6.64 -6.93 -1.03
C ALA A 35 7.92 -6.38 -1.69
N VAL A 36 8.11 -5.06 -1.70
CA VAL A 36 9.31 -4.42 -2.26
C VAL A 36 10.54 -4.69 -1.39
N ARG A 37 10.41 -4.69 -0.06
CA ARG A 37 11.53 -4.99 0.85
C ARG A 37 12.09 -6.41 0.62
N ARG A 38 11.20 -7.38 0.41
CA ARG A 38 11.58 -8.77 0.10
C ARG A 38 12.16 -8.91 -1.32
N HIS A 39 11.63 -8.16 -2.29
CA HIS A 39 12.04 -8.21 -3.71
C HIS A 39 12.33 -6.80 -4.25
N PRO A 40 13.55 -6.28 -3.99
CA PRO A 40 13.89 -4.87 -4.24
C PRO A 40 13.85 -4.48 -5.72
N TYR A 41 14.20 -5.42 -6.60
CA TYR A 41 14.18 -5.24 -8.04
C TYR A 41 12.94 -5.92 -8.61
N SER A 42 11.82 -5.21 -8.57
CA SER A 42 10.53 -5.71 -9.01
C SER A 42 9.79 -4.65 -9.81
N VAL A 43 8.82 -5.10 -10.61
CA VAL A 43 7.90 -4.22 -11.32
C VAL A 43 6.60 -4.15 -10.53
N VAL A 44 6.21 -2.94 -10.14
CA VAL A 44 4.94 -2.67 -9.45
C VAL A 44 3.94 -2.16 -10.47
N LEU A 45 2.89 -2.94 -10.73
CA LEU A 45 1.76 -2.53 -11.55
C LEU A 45 0.62 -2.06 -10.63
N LEU A 46 0.20 -0.82 -10.82
CA LEU A 46 -1.00 -0.23 -10.23
C LEU A 46 -2.08 -0.17 -11.31
N ASP A 47 -3.20 -0.85 -11.08
CA ASP A 47 -4.34 -0.90 -11.99
C ASP A 47 -5.41 0.09 -11.53
N GLU A 48 -6.15 0.71 -12.45
CA GLU A 48 -7.26 1.65 -12.15
C GLU A 48 -6.89 2.81 -11.18
N ILE A 49 -5.70 3.39 -11.34
CA ILE A 49 -5.17 4.41 -10.42
C ILE A 49 -6.10 5.62 -10.23
N GLU A 50 -6.93 5.95 -11.21
CA GLU A 50 -7.92 7.04 -11.13
C GLU A 50 -9.03 6.79 -10.10
N LYS A 51 -9.16 5.56 -9.58
CA LYS A 51 -10.11 5.20 -8.52
C LYS A 51 -9.55 5.42 -7.12
N ALA A 52 -8.23 5.54 -6.97
CA ALA A 52 -7.58 5.66 -5.66
C ALA A 52 -7.98 6.94 -4.91
N ALA A 53 -8.00 6.86 -3.57
CA ALA A 53 -8.12 8.04 -2.72
C ALA A 53 -6.92 9.00 -2.90
N PRO A 54 -7.14 10.33 -2.91
CA PRO A 54 -6.07 11.33 -2.89
C PRO A 54 -5.32 11.42 -1.54
#